data_AF-A0A124G3W3-F1
#
_entry.id   AF-A0A124G3W3-F1
#
_cell.length_a   1.000
_cell.length_b   1.000
_cell.length_c   1.000
_cell.angle_alpha   90.00
_cell.angle_beta   90.00
_cell.angle_gamma   90.00
#
_symmetry.space_group_name_H-M   'P 1'
#
loop_
_entity.id
_entity.type
_entity.pdbx_description
1 polymer ?
#
loop_
_entity_poly.entity_id
_entity_poly.type
_entity_poly.pdbx_seq_one_letter_code
_entity_poly.pdbx_strand_id
1 'polypeptide(L)' 'MENGRILMDDTPRKIFQESIEKLESIGLSLPPVTNLMYKLKKIGKPVNSGILTVEEAKEEILKIVKKK' A
#
# COMPACT_ATOMS: atom_id res chain seq x y z
N MET A 1 13.74 3.38 9.85
CA MET A 1 14.32 4.18 10.94
C MET A 1 14.48 5.61 10.43
N GLU A 2 14.14 6.60 11.23
CA GLU A 2 14.32 8.02 10.91
C GLU A 2 15.09 8.66 12.07
N ASN A 3 16.18 9.38 11.80
CA ASN A 3 16.96 10.10 12.82
C ASN A 3 17.32 9.26 14.07
N GLY A 4 17.65 7.98 13.89
CA GLY A 4 18.03 7.07 14.99
C GLY A 4 16.87 6.54 15.83
N ARG A 5 15.61 6.77 15.44
CA ARG A 5 14.42 6.23 16.10
C ARG A 5 13.69 5.21 15.23
N ILE A 6 13.12 4.19 15.87
CA ILE A 6 12.23 3.23 15.21
C ILE A 6 10.90 3.96 14.98
N LEU A 7 10.62 4.31 13.72
CA LEU A 7 9.43 5.06 13.35
C LEU A 7 8.17 4.16 13.37
N MET A 8 8.34 2.90 13.00
CA MET A 8 7.30 1.87 12.94
C MET A 8 7.95 0.51 13.20
N ASP A 9 7.34 -0.27 14.08
CA ASP A 9 7.72 -1.65 14.38
C ASP A 9 6.48 -2.53 14.25
N ASP A 10 6.17 -2.90 13.02
CA ASP A 10 5.05 -3.77 12.71
C ASP A 10 5.37 -4.54 11.43
N THR A 11 4.48 -5.45 11.05
CA THR A 11 4.57 -6.19 9.80
C THR A 11 4.61 -5.24 8.60
N PRO A 12 5.37 -5.57 7.53
CA PRO A 12 5.45 -4.74 6.34
C PRO A 12 4.08 -4.36 5.78
N ARG A 13 3.12 -5.30 5.79
CA ARG A 13 1.75 -5.05 5.32
C ARG A 13 1.07 -3.90 6.07
N LYS A 14 1.19 -3.85 7.39
CA LYS A 14 0.52 -2.82 8.22
C LYS A 14 1.19 -1.46 8.06
N ILE A 15 2.52 -1.44 8.06
CA ILE A 15 3.34 -0.24 7.77
C ILE A 15 2.94 0.38 6.43
N PHE A 16 2.85 -0.43 5.37
CA PHE A 16 2.42 0.01 4.04
C PHE A 16 0.90 0.21 3.89
N GLN A 17 0.07 -0.10 4.88
CA GLN A 17 -1.36 0.25 4.83
C GLN A 17 -1.65 1.57 5.52
N GLU A 18 -1.04 1.79 6.69
CA GLU A 18 -1.36 2.91 7.57
C GLU A 18 -0.45 4.12 7.33
N SER A 19 0.76 3.90 6.81
CA SER A 19 1.80 4.94 6.81
C SER A 19 2.42 5.21 5.44
N ILE A 20 1.74 4.90 4.33
CA ILE A 20 2.18 5.24 2.96
C ILE A 20 2.60 6.71 2.84
N GLU A 21 1.75 7.62 3.31
CA GLU A 21 2.03 9.07 3.22
C GLU A 21 3.24 9.48 4.08
N LYS A 22 3.42 8.84 5.25
CA LYS A 22 4.59 9.05 6.11
C LYS A 22 5.85 8.49 5.46
N LEU A 23 5.79 7.32 4.83
CA LEU A 23 6.91 6.69 4.14
C LEU A 23 7.37 7.53 2.94
N GLU A 24 6.43 8.05 2.14
CA GLU A 24 6.75 8.99 1.07
C GLU A 24 7.36 10.29 1.62
N SER A 25 6.83 10.81 2.73
CA SER A 25 7.33 12.06 3.35
C SER A 25 8.75 11.96 3.90
N ILE A 26 9.17 10.78 4.36
CA ILE A 26 10.55 10.52 4.84
C ILE A 26 11.49 10.06 3.71
N GLY A 27 11.06 10.16 2.44
CA GLY A 27 11.87 9.82 1.27
C GLY A 27 12.01 8.32 1.00
N LEU A 28 11.21 7.47 1.67
CA LEU A 28 11.18 6.03 1.40
C LEU A 28 10.30 5.77 0.18
N SER A 29 10.91 5.23 -0.88
CA SER A 29 10.20 4.88 -2.11
C SER A 29 9.32 3.65 -1.88
N LEU A 30 8.04 3.78 -2.19
CA LEU A 30 7.08 2.67 -2.16
C LEU A 30 7.19 1.83 -3.44
N PRO A 31 6.87 0.53 -3.38
CA PRO A 31 6.70 -0.26 -4.59
C PRO A 31 5.65 0.39 -5.52
N PRO A 32 5.88 0.45 -6.85
CA PRO A 32 4.94 1.04 -7.79
C PRO A 32 3.52 0.46 -7.70
N VAL A 33 3.43 -0.86 -7.45
CA VAL A 33 2.15 -1.56 -7.30
C VAL A 33 1.38 -1.09 -6.06
N THR A 34 2.07 -0.88 -4.93
CA THR A 34 1.47 -0.41 -3.69
C THR A 34 0.90 1.00 -3.85
N ASN A 35 1.64 1.88 -4.55
CA ASN A 35 1.16 3.23 -4.84
C ASN A 35 -0.09 3.22 -5.74
N LEU A 36 -0.12 2.37 -6.77
CA LEU A 36 -1.31 2.18 -7.61
C LEU A 36 -2.53 1.75 -6.79
N MET A 37 -2.39 0.72 -5.94
CA MET A 37 -3.47 0.22 -5.10
C MET A 37 -3.94 1.26 -4.08
N TYR A 38 -3.02 2.05 -3.53
CA TYR A 38 -3.35 3.15 -2.64
C TYR A 38 -4.17 4.25 -3.34
N LYS A 39 -3.78 4.64 -4.55
CA LYS A 39 -4.55 5.60 -5.37
C LYS A 39 -5.96 5.07 -5.69
N LEU A 40 -6.07 3.79 -6.03
CA LEU A 40 -7.36 3.14 -6.25
C LEU A 40 -8.26 3.17 -4.99
N LYS A 41 -7.67 2.99 -3.81
CA LYS A 41 -8.39 3.12 -2.54
C LYS A 41 -8.84 4.57 -2.29
N LYS A 42 -7.96 5.56 -2.55
CA LYS A 42 -8.29 6.99 -2.40
C LYS A 42 -9.45 7.46 -3.29
N ILE A 43 -9.60 6.90 -4.49
CA ILE A 43 -10.74 7.21 -5.37
C ILE A 43 -12.03 6.46 -4.99
N GLY A 44 -12.06 5.77 -3.84
CA GLY A 44 -13.24 5.08 -3.33
C GLY A 44 -13.46 3.67 -3.87
N LYS A 45 -12.44 3.03 -4.49
CA LYS A 45 -12.56 1.60 -4.82
C LYS A 45 -12.30 0.76 -3.56
N PRO A 46 -13.06 -0.33 -3.36
CA PRO A 46 -12.89 -1.23 -2.22
C PRO A 46 -11.70 -2.19 -2.45
N VAL A 47 -10.50 -1.64 -2.68
CA VAL A 47 -9.25 -2.39 -2.87
C VAL A 47 -8.44 -2.43 -1.57
N ASN A 48 -7.72 -3.52 -1.35
CA ASN A 48 -6.70 -3.59 -0.32
C ASN A 48 -5.43 -2.82 -0.75
N SER A 49 -5.02 -1.82 0.04
CA SER A 49 -3.80 -1.03 -0.17
C SER A 49 -2.52 -1.68 0.36
N GLY A 50 -2.63 -2.79 1.11
CA GLY A 50 -1.50 -3.52 1.70
C GLY A 50 -0.85 -4.55 0.76
N ILE A 51 -1.01 -4.34 -0.54
CA ILE A 51 -0.51 -5.24 -1.57
C ILE A 51 0.90 -4.82 -1.96
N LEU A 52 1.82 -5.78 -1.93
CA LEU A 52 3.25 -5.56 -2.18
C LEU A 52 3.71 -6.19 -3.49
N THR A 53 2.93 -7.13 -4.03
CA THR A 53 3.26 -7.87 -5.26
C THR A 53 2.27 -7.58 -6.38
N VAL A 54 2.73 -7.75 -7.63
CA VAL A 54 1.90 -7.57 -8.83
C VAL A 54 0.81 -8.65 -8.92
N GLU A 55 1.11 -9.87 -8.50
CA GLU A 55 0.16 -11.00 -8.52
C GLU A 55 -1.02 -10.75 -7.59
N GLU A 56 -0.76 -10.35 -6.34
CA GLU A 56 -1.81 -9.98 -5.39
C GLU A 56 -2.66 -8.81 -5.91
N ALA A 57 -2.05 -7.82 -6.54
CA ALA A 57 -2.76 -6.67 -7.11
C ALA A 57 -3.69 -7.08 -8.24
N LYS A 58 -3.21 -7.96 -9.13
CA LYS A 58 -4.00 -8.52 -10.21
C LYS A 58 -5.20 -9.28 -9.66
N GLU A 59 -5.01 -10.16 -8.68
CA GLU A 59 -6.11 -10.92 -8.08
C GLU A 59 -7.15 -10.02 -7.43
N GLU A 60 -6.72 -9.00 -6.69
CA GLU A 60 -7.61 -8.05 -6.03
C GLU A 60 -8.43 -7.22 -7.02
N ILE A 61 -7.77 -6.68 -8.06
CA ILE A 61 -8.44 -5.91 -9.11
C ILE A 61 -9.46 -6.81 -9.84
N LEU A 62 -9.07 -8.05 -10.19
CA LEU A 62 -9.98 -8.99 -10.85
C LEU A 62 -11.18 -9.36 -9.98
N LYS A 63 -11.01 -9.51 -8.66
CA LYS A 63 -12.12 -9.76 -7.73
C LYS A 63 -13.15 -8.64 -7.76
N ILE A 64 -12.71 -7.38 -7.81
CA ILE A 64 -13.61 -6.22 -7.83
C ILE A 64 -14.30 -6.09 -9.17
N VAL A 65 -13.58 -6.30 -10.27
CA VAL A 65 -14.14 -6.20 -11.62
C VAL A 65 -15.17 -7.31 -11.87
N LYS A 66 -14.93 -8.54 -11.39
CA LYS A 66 -15.86 -9.67 -11.53
C LYS A 66 -17.08 -9.61 -10.62
N LYS A 67 -17.07 -8.77 -9.58
CA LYS A 67 -18.19 -8.58 -8.65
C LYS A 67 -19.26 -7.60 -9.18
N LYS A 68 -19.14 -7.17 -10.43
CA LYS A 68 -20.05 -6.27 -11.14
C LYS A 68 -20.82 -7.05 -12.20
#